data_AF-A0A496WCC2-F1
#
_entry.id   AF-A0A496WCC2-F1
#
_cell.length_a   1.000
_cell.length_b   1.000
_cell.length_c   1.000
_cell.angle_alpha   90.00
_cell.angle_beta   90.00
_cell.angle_gamma   90.00
#
_symmetry.space_group_name_H-M   'P 1'
#
loop_
_entity.id
_entity.type
_entity.pdbx_description
1 polymer ?
#
loop_
_entity_poly.entity_id
_entity_poly.type
_entity_poly.pdbx_seq_one_letter_code
_entity_poly.pdbx_strand_id
1 'polypeptide(L)'
;MGGDLRVRPEGASAPTFLVYALRDRIGANLDRIQIVKGWLDKEGKTQEKVYDVAWSGDRKLDAKGKLPAVGNTVDVANAIWFNTIGAAELGTVWTDPDFDADAKAFYYARVLEIPTPRWSTYDAFRFGIDLPDGAPTSTQERAYTSPIWYTPKS
;
A
#
# COMPACT_ATOMS: atom_id res chain seq x y z
N MET A 1 4.00 14.08 -7.58
CA MET A 1 3.12 14.28 -6.41
C MET A 1 3.97 14.11 -5.18
N GLY A 2 4.33 15.21 -4.54
CA GLY A 2 5.13 15.31 -3.32
C GLY A 2 5.29 16.78 -2.99
N GLY A 3 5.73 17.11 -1.78
CA GLY A 3 5.90 18.50 -1.36
C GLY A 3 5.72 18.67 0.15
N ASP A 4 5.61 19.92 0.58
CA ASP A 4 5.38 20.25 1.99
C ASP A 4 3.91 20.57 2.24
N LEU A 5 3.37 20.01 3.33
CA LEU A 5 2.10 20.47 3.87
C LEU A 5 2.21 21.94 4.23
N ARG A 6 1.20 22.70 3.81
CA ARG A 6 1.08 24.10 4.19
C ARG A 6 0.90 24.19 5.71
N VAL A 7 1.26 25.35 6.23
CA VAL A 7 0.93 25.76 7.60
C VAL A 7 -0.51 25.38 7.91
N ARG A 8 -0.70 24.66 9.03
CA ARG A 8 -1.99 24.23 9.53
C ARG A 8 -2.98 25.41 9.56
N PRO A 9 -4.09 25.35 8.81
CA PRO A 9 -5.15 26.36 8.90
C PRO A 9 -5.71 26.46 10.32
N GLU A 10 -6.22 27.63 10.71
CA GLU A 10 -6.90 27.79 12.00
C GLU A 10 -8.09 26.81 12.09
N GLY A 11 -8.18 26.08 13.20
CA GLY A 11 -9.22 25.07 13.45
C GLY A 11 -8.96 23.67 12.87
N ALA A 12 -7.93 23.47 12.04
CA ALA A 12 -7.56 22.14 11.57
C ALA A 12 -6.77 21.36 12.65
N SER A 13 -7.17 20.12 12.94
CA SER A 13 -6.52 19.27 13.94
C SER A 13 -5.42 18.39 13.36
N ALA A 14 -5.65 17.75 12.21
CA ALA A 14 -4.74 16.81 11.56
C ALA A 14 -4.79 16.92 10.02
N PRO A 15 -3.72 16.55 9.30
CA PRO A 15 -3.73 16.51 7.85
C PRO A 15 -4.72 15.46 7.34
N THR A 16 -5.40 15.80 6.24
CA THR A 16 -6.36 14.93 5.57
C THR A 16 -5.95 14.76 4.12
N PHE A 17 -5.92 13.51 3.66
CA PHE A 17 -5.49 13.12 2.33
C PHE A 17 -6.63 12.42 1.59
N LEU A 18 -6.97 12.94 0.40
CA LEU A 18 -7.68 12.16 -0.59
C LEU A 18 -6.67 11.23 -1.27
N VAL A 19 -6.92 9.93 -1.20
CA VAL A 19 -6.10 8.92 -1.88
C VAL A 19 -6.99 8.13 -2.82
N TYR A 20 -6.53 7.95 -4.05
CA TYR A 20 -7.24 7.24 -5.09
C TYR A 20 -6.25 6.44 -5.94
N ALA A 21 -6.63 5.22 -6.30
CA ALA A 21 -5.85 4.35 -7.16
C ALA A 21 -6.79 3.62 -8.14
N LEU A 22 -6.32 3.52 -9.39
CA LEU A 22 -6.94 2.75 -10.45
C LEU A 22 -5.90 1.75 -10.94
N ARG A 23 -6.27 0.48 -11.11
CA ARG A 23 -5.36 -0.52 -11.66
C ARG A 23 -4.98 -0.21 -13.11
N ASP A 24 -3.83 -0.71 -13.55
CA ASP A 24 -3.53 -0.74 -14.97
C ASP A 24 -4.51 -1.66 -15.72
N ARG A 25 -4.90 -1.31 -16.95
CA ARG A 25 -5.85 -2.09 -17.77
C ARG A 25 -5.41 -3.55 -17.94
N ILE A 26 -4.12 -3.80 -18.10
CA ILE A 26 -3.52 -5.14 -18.23
C ILE A 26 -2.94 -5.67 -16.92
N GLY A 27 -3.01 -4.90 -15.82
CA GLY A 27 -2.51 -5.26 -14.50
C GLY A 27 -3.49 -6.04 -13.63
N ALA A 28 -3.04 -6.40 -12.43
CA ALA A 28 -3.86 -7.06 -11.41
C ALA A 28 -4.85 -6.09 -10.74
N ASN A 29 -5.93 -6.62 -10.18
CA ASN A 29 -6.79 -5.85 -9.30
C ASN A 29 -6.04 -5.40 -8.04
N LEU A 30 -6.54 -4.33 -7.40
CA LEU A 30 -5.96 -3.75 -6.19
C LEU A 30 -6.35 -4.57 -4.94
N ASP A 31 -5.35 -4.88 -4.11
CA ASP A 31 -5.53 -5.41 -2.74
C ASP A 31 -5.95 -4.26 -1.82
N ARG A 32 -5.08 -3.26 -1.66
CA ARG A 32 -5.26 -2.18 -0.68
C ARG A 32 -4.44 -0.94 -0.99
N ILE A 33 -4.89 0.18 -0.45
CA ILE A 33 -4.14 1.43 -0.32
C ILE A 33 -3.69 1.55 1.13
N GLN A 34 -2.42 1.90 1.30
CA GLN A 34 -1.82 2.21 2.58
C GLN A 34 -1.31 3.65 2.59
N ILE A 35 -1.32 4.26 3.76
CA ILE A 35 -0.50 5.44 4.05
C ILE A 35 0.63 5.01 4.97
N VAL A 36 1.85 5.28 4.55
CA VAL A 36 3.04 5.09 5.38
C VAL A 36 3.42 6.44 5.95
N LYS A 37 3.39 6.53 7.28
CA LYS A 37 3.80 7.70 8.06
C LYS A 37 5.15 7.42 8.69
N GLY A 38 6.12 8.29 8.46
CA GLY A 38 7.35 8.37 9.24
C GLY A 38 7.38 9.65 10.06
N TRP A 39 7.93 9.62 11.27
CA TRP A 39 8.11 10.80 12.11
C TRP A 39 9.32 10.70 13.03
N LEU A 40 9.72 11.82 13.60
CA LEU A 40 10.68 11.87 14.70
C LEU A 40 9.92 11.96 16.02
N ASP A 41 10.25 11.10 16.97
CA ASP A 41 9.74 11.19 18.34
C ASP A 41 10.43 12.31 19.14
N LYS A 42 10.05 12.47 20.41
CA LYS A 42 10.56 13.52 21.31
C LYS A 42 12.06 13.37 21.58
N GLU A 43 12.58 12.14 21.48
CA GLU A 43 13.98 11.80 21.63
C GLU A 43 14.77 11.96 20.31
N GLY A 44 14.09 12.35 19.22
CA GLY A 44 14.68 12.54 17.89
C GLY A 44 14.93 11.24 17.14
N LYS A 45 14.33 10.12 17.56
CA LYS A 45 14.45 8.82 16.90
C LYS A 45 13.36 8.65 15.83
N THR A 46 13.72 7.98 14.74
CA THR A 46 12.81 7.70 13.64
C THR A 46 11.80 6.61 14.00
N GLN A 47 10.55 6.88 13.68
CA GLN A 47 9.42 5.97 13.84
C GLN A 47 8.70 5.82 12.51
N GLU A 48 8.11 4.65 12.27
CA GLU A 48 7.28 4.38 11.09
C GLU A 48 6.00 3.65 11.51
N LYS A 49 4.88 4.02 10.88
CA LYS A 49 3.61 3.30 10.99
C LYS A 49 2.92 3.22 9.64
N VAL A 50 2.38 2.05 9.35
CA VAL A 50 1.61 1.77 8.14
C VAL A 50 0.14 1.70 8.51
N TYR A 51 -0.68 2.46 7.81
CA TYR A 51 -2.13 2.44 7.93
C TYR A 51 -2.71 1.81 6.68
N ASP A 52 -3.50 0.74 6.82
CA ASP A 52 -4.41 0.28 5.76
C ASP A 52 -5.61 1.24 5.73
N VAL A 53 -5.76 2.02 4.65
CA VAL A 53 -6.75 3.12 4.59
C VAL A 53 -7.93 2.82 3.67
N ALA A 54 -7.74 1.94 2.69
CA ALA A 54 -8.79 1.38 1.85
C ALA A 54 -8.36 0.00 1.36
N TRP A 55 -9.28 -0.95 1.23
CA TRP A 55 -8.98 -2.30 0.74
C TRP A 55 -10.18 -2.93 0.06
N SER A 56 -9.91 -3.93 -0.78
CA SER A 56 -10.91 -4.66 -1.54
C SER A 56 -11.58 -5.78 -0.74
N GLY A 57 -12.84 -6.04 -1.10
CA GLY A 57 -13.70 -7.08 -0.50
C GLY A 57 -14.14 -6.76 0.93
N ASP A 58 -14.95 -7.64 1.51
CA ASP A 58 -15.54 -7.44 2.84
C ASP A 58 -14.61 -7.87 4.00
N ARG A 59 -13.29 -7.77 3.79
CA ARG A 59 -12.29 -8.13 4.80
C ARG A 59 -12.38 -7.16 5.98
N LYS A 60 -12.21 -7.70 7.18
CA LYS A 60 -12.21 -6.92 8.43
C LYS A 60 -10.87 -7.08 9.13
N LEU A 61 -10.46 -6.03 9.82
CA LEU A 61 -9.31 -6.10 10.71
C LEU A 61 -9.56 -7.13 11.81
N ASP A 62 -8.52 -7.87 12.17
CA ASP A 62 -8.57 -8.76 13.33
C ASP A 62 -8.52 -7.97 14.66
N ALA A 63 -8.60 -8.69 15.78
CA ALA A 63 -8.54 -8.09 17.12
C ALA A 63 -7.24 -7.32 17.42
N LYS A 64 -6.19 -7.51 16.59
CA LYS A 64 -4.90 -6.81 16.69
C LYS A 64 -4.77 -5.68 15.67
N GLY A 65 -5.85 -5.36 14.94
CA GLY A 65 -5.86 -4.32 13.92
C GLY A 65 -5.14 -4.71 12.63
N LYS A 66 -4.88 -6.00 12.39
CA LYS A 66 -4.22 -6.47 11.17
C LYS A 66 -5.26 -6.88 10.13
N LEU A 67 -5.08 -6.40 8.90
CA LEU A 67 -5.92 -6.80 7.77
C LEU A 67 -5.49 -8.17 7.21
N PRO A 68 -6.41 -9.15 7.09
CA PRO A 68 -6.15 -10.42 6.41
C PRO A 68 -5.68 -10.24 4.96
N ALA A 69 -4.89 -11.21 4.48
CA ALA A 69 -4.46 -11.23 3.08
C ALA A 69 -5.66 -11.36 2.13
N VAL A 70 -5.56 -10.75 0.95
CA VAL A 70 -6.62 -10.77 -0.07
C VAL A 70 -6.85 -12.14 -0.70
N GLY A 71 -5.87 -13.04 -0.57
CA GLY A 71 -5.83 -14.33 -1.26
C GLY A 71 -4.82 -14.32 -2.40
N ASN A 72 -4.79 -15.40 -3.18
CA ASN A 72 -3.92 -15.56 -4.34
C ASN A 72 -4.67 -16.31 -5.44
N THR A 73 -4.68 -15.77 -6.65
CA THR A 73 -5.34 -16.33 -7.83
C THR A 73 -4.35 -16.71 -8.93
N VAL A 74 -3.06 -16.78 -8.62
CA VAL A 74 -2.01 -17.20 -9.55
C VAL A 74 -2.18 -18.67 -9.90
N ASP A 75 -2.32 -18.92 -11.21
CA ASP A 75 -2.18 -20.23 -11.81
C ASP A 75 -0.73 -20.40 -12.25
N VAL A 76 0.02 -21.15 -11.43
CA VAL A 76 1.45 -21.38 -11.63
C VAL A 76 1.73 -22.17 -12.90
N ALA A 77 0.85 -23.11 -13.27
CA ALA A 77 1.07 -24.00 -14.41
C ALA A 77 0.94 -23.25 -15.74
N ASN A 78 0.10 -22.22 -15.79
CA ASN A 78 -0.13 -21.40 -17.00
C ASN A 78 0.56 -20.02 -16.94
N ALA A 79 1.23 -19.70 -15.82
CA ALA A 79 1.81 -18.39 -15.54
C ALA A 79 0.81 -17.23 -15.76
N ILE A 80 -0.43 -17.40 -15.30
CA ILE A 80 -1.49 -16.39 -15.35
C ILE A 80 -2.06 -16.12 -13.95
N TRP A 81 -2.93 -15.13 -13.83
CA TRP A 81 -3.72 -14.87 -12.63
C TRP A 81 -5.13 -14.43 -13.02
N PHE A 82 -6.07 -14.55 -12.08
CA PHE A 82 -7.45 -14.15 -12.29
C PHE A 82 -7.82 -12.94 -11.43
N ASN A 83 -8.39 -11.92 -12.05
CA ASN A 83 -8.93 -10.73 -11.39
C ASN A 83 -10.32 -10.99 -10.77
N THR A 84 -10.50 -12.17 -10.16
CA THR A 84 -11.74 -12.60 -9.45
C THR A 84 -11.78 -12.12 -7.99
N ILE A 85 -10.64 -11.69 -7.45
CA ILE A 85 -10.49 -10.99 -6.16
C ILE A 85 -9.91 -9.60 -6.40
N GLY A 86 -9.84 -8.77 -5.35
CA GLY A 86 -9.37 -7.40 -5.48
C GLY A 86 -10.44 -6.44 -5.99
N ALA A 87 -10.07 -5.18 -6.20
CA ALA A 87 -10.94 -4.16 -6.81
C ALA A 87 -10.24 -3.47 -7.99
N ALA A 88 -10.99 -3.02 -8.99
CA ALA A 88 -10.42 -2.27 -10.12
C ALA A 88 -9.95 -0.86 -9.71
N GLU A 89 -10.63 -0.26 -8.74
CA GLU A 89 -10.33 1.04 -8.19
C GLU A 89 -10.51 1.02 -6.67
N LEU A 90 -9.76 1.86 -5.97
CA LEU A 90 -9.89 2.09 -4.54
C LEU A 90 -9.74 3.60 -4.29
N GLY A 91 -10.54 4.14 -3.37
CA GLY A 91 -10.49 5.55 -3.01
C GLY A 91 -11.00 5.79 -1.60
N THR A 92 -10.39 6.73 -0.91
CA THR A 92 -10.81 7.13 0.44
C THR A 92 -10.30 8.53 0.77
N VAL A 93 -10.90 9.14 1.79
CA VAL A 93 -10.36 10.30 2.49
C VAL A 93 -9.88 9.83 3.85
N TRP A 94 -8.59 9.99 4.12
CA TRP A 94 -7.98 9.56 5.37
C TRP A 94 -7.41 10.76 6.13
N THR A 95 -7.72 10.81 7.43
CA THR A 95 -7.16 11.78 8.37
C THR A 95 -6.24 11.04 9.33
N ASP A 96 -5.05 11.58 9.60
CA ASP A 96 -4.09 10.96 10.50
C ASP A 96 -4.62 10.92 11.94
N PRO A 97 -4.95 9.73 12.48
CA PRO A 97 -5.51 9.61 13.83
C PRO A 97 -4.48 9.84 14.93
N ASP A 98 -3.18 9.69 14.62
CA ASP A 98 -2.07 9.78 15.56
C ASP A 98 -1.20 11.02 15.26
N PHE A 99 -1.81 12.08 14.71
CA PHE A 99 -1.10 13.29 14.33
C PHE A 99 -0.57 14.03 15.56
N ASP A 100 0.72 14.36 15.53
CA ASP A 100 1.37 15.24 16.48
C ASP A 100 1.83 16.49 15.73
N ALA A 101 1.31 17.65 16.11
CA ALA A 101 1.59 18.92 15.45
C ALA A 101 3.02 19.41 15.70
N ASP A 102 3.69 18.91 16.74
CA ASP A 102 5.04 19.30 17.12
C ASP A 102 6.11 18.33 16.56
N ALA A 103 5.68 17.21 15.98
CA ALA A 103 6.58 16.22 15.39
C ALA A 103 6.81 16.49 13.89
N LYS A 104 8.07 16.48 13.44
CA LYS A 104 8.38 16.40 12.00
C LYS A 104 7.92 15.05 11.48
N ALA A 105 7.17 15.05 10.40
CA ALA A 105 6.62 13.83 9.81
C ALA A 105 6.65 13.86 8.29
N PHE A 106 6.52 12.70 7.67
CA PHE A 106 6.25 12.56 6.24
C PHE A 106 5.25 11.44 6.00
N TYR A 107 4.55 11.54 4.87
CA TYR A 107 3.51 10.62 4.44
C TYR A 107 3.74 10.24 2.98
N TYR A 108 3.57 8.97 2.63
CA TYR A 108 3.39 8.58 1.24
C TYR A 108 2.34 7.48 1.14
N ALA A 109 1.65 7.41 0.00
CA ALA A 109 0.72 6.34 -0.26
C ALA A 109 1.47 5.15 -0.88
N ARG A 110 1.13 3.94 -0.44
CA ARG A 110 1.59 2.67 -0.98
C ARG A 110 0.38 1.85 -1.41
N VAL A 111 0.30 1.48 -2.68
CA VAL A 111 -0.80 0.68 -3.23
C VAL A 111 -0.30 -0.71 -3.54
N LEU A 112 -1.05 -1.73 -3.15
CA LEU A 112 -0.71 -3.13 -3.38
C LEU A 112 -1.73 -3.72 -4.36
N GLU A 113 -1.25 -4.48 -5.34
CA GLU A 113 -2.09 -5.33 -6.18
C GLU A 113 -2.35 -6.68 -5.51
N ILE A 114 -3.29 -7.47 -6.04
CA ILE A 114 -3.39 -8.90 -5.72
C ILE A 114 -2.14 -9.62 -6.25
N PRO A 115 -1.78 -10.81 -5.73
CA PRO A 115 -0.60 -11.52 -6.20
C PRO A 115 -0.62 -11.82 -7.71
N THR A 116 0.52 -11.65 -8.36
CA THR A 116 0.78 -11.97 -9.76
C THR A 116 1.91 -13.00 -9.88
N PRO A 117 2.05 -13.69 -11.03
CA PRO A 117 3.16 -14.62 -11.23
C PRO A 117 4.49 -13.89 -11.12
N ARG A 118 5.46 -14.51 -10.45
CA ARG A 118 6.83 -13.99 -10.38
C ARG A 118 7.55 -14.21 -11.72
N TRP A 119 8.58 -13.42 -12.02
CA TRP A 119 9.40 -13.60 -13.23
C TRP A 119 9.88 -15.05 -13.43
N SER A 120 10.26 -15.74 -12.35
CA SER A 120 10.69 -17.15 -12.40
C SER A 120 9.58 -18.10 -12.84
N THR A 121 8.32 -17.79 -12.52
CA THR A 121 7.15 -18.57 -12.95
C THR A 121 6.87 -18.37 -14.43
N TYR A 122 7.03 -17.15 -14.95
CA TYR A 122 6.97 -16.90 -16.39
C TYR A 122 8.07 -17.65 -17.15
N ASP A 123 9.30 -17.64 -16.65
CA ASP A 123 10.42 -18.33 -17.29
C ASP A 123 10.22 -19.86 -17.30
N ALA A 124 9.81 -20.44 -16.17
CA ALA A 124 9.52 -21.87 -16.07
C ALA A 124 8.45 -22.30 -17.10
N PHE A 125 7.35 -21.56 -17.18
CA PHE A 125 6.30 -21.78 -18.18
C PHE A 125 6.81 -21.63 -19.61
N ARG A 126 7.58 -20.56 -19.90
CA ARG A 126 8.06 -20.25 -21.25
C ARG A 126 9.09 -21.24 -21.77
N PHE A 127 9.97 -21.72 -20.89
CA PHE A 127 11.05 -22.63 -21.26
C PHE A 127 10.71 -24.11 -21.02
N GLY A 128 9.57 -24.42 -20.41
CA GLY A 128 9.17 -25.79 -20.08
C GLY A 128 10.12 -26.45 -19.09
N ILE A 129 10.65 -25.67 -18.14
CA ILE A 129 11.56 -26.14 -17.09
C ILE A 129 10.86 -26.11 -15.73
N ASP A 130 11.34 -26.94 -14.80
CA ASP A 130 10.83 -26.93 -13.44
C ASP A 130 11.29 -25.67 -12.67
N LEU A 131 10.41 -25.19 -11.79
CA LEU A 131 10.78 -24.16 -10.81
C LEU A 131 11.72 -24.76 -9.77
N PRO A 132 12.81 -24.07 -9.38
CA PRO A 132 13.66 -24.52 -8.29
C PRO A 132 12.88 -24.74 -7.00
N ASP A 133 13.22 -25.77 -6.25
CA ASP A 133 12.59 -26.09 -4.97
C ASP A 133 12.61 -24.89 -4.01
N GLY A 134 11.44 -24.55 -3.47
CA GLY A 134 11.27 -23.42 -2.55
C GLY A 134 11.23 -22.04 -3.20
N ALA A 135 11.35 -21.92 -4.53
CA ALA A 135 11.21 -20.64 -5.22
C ALA A 135 9.76 -20.10 -5.10
N PRO A 136 9.57 -18.83 -4.70
CA PRO A 136 8.23 -18.23 -4.69
C PRO A 136 7.63 -18.18 -6.09
N THR A 137 6.39 -18.65 -6.22
CA THR A 137 5.66 -18.72 -7.49
C THR A 137 4.85 -17.45 -7.81
N SER A 138 4.74 -16.55 -6.84
CA SER A 138 4.01 -15.30 -6.97
C SER A 138 4.73 -14.18 -6.26
N THR A 139 4.38 -12.96 -6.65
CA THR A 139 4.84 -11.72 -6.04
C THR A 139 3.64 -10.78 -5.86
N GLN A 140 3.79 -9.77 -5.02
CA GLN A 140 2.77 -8.74 -4.86
C GLN A 140 3.37 -7.40 -5.26
N GLU A 141 2.85 -6.84 -6.36
CA GLU A 141 3.32 -5.57 -6.89
C GLU A 141 2.91 -4.39 -6.00
N ARG A 142 3.75 -3.35 -6.01
CA ARG A 142 3.59 -2.18 -5.14
C ARG A 142 3.90 -0.91 -5.89
N ALA A 143 2.98 0.05 -5.84
CA ALA A 143 3.20 1.42 -6.28
C ALA A 143 3.39 2.34 -5.08
N TYR A 144 4.30 3.31 -5.19
CA TYR A 144 4.62 4.29 -4.15
C TYR A 144 4.49 5.70 -4.72
N THR A 145 3.88 6.61 -3.97
CA THR A 145 3.91 8.04 -4.31
C THR A 145 5.18 8.70 -3.81
N SER A 146 5.50 9.89 -4.31
CA SER A 146 6.52 10.72 -3.65
C SER A 146 5.99 11.20 -2.28
N PRO A 147 6.88 11.46 -1.31
CA PRO A 147 6.48 11.84 0.03
C PRO A 147 5.91 13.27 0.10
N ILE A 148 4.99 13.46 1.04
CA ILE A 148 4.49 14.75 1.50
C ILE A 148 5.05 14.97 2.91
N TRP A 149 5.77 16.07 3.10
CA TRP A 149 6.46 16.40 4.34
C TRP A 149 5.62 17.33 5.22
N TYR A 150 5.80 17.22 6.54
CA TYR A 150 5.25 18.12 7.54
C TYR A 150 6.38 18.64 8.43
N THR A 151 6.51 19.96 8.47
CA THR A 151 7.45 20.66 9.35
C THR A 151 6.64 21.53 10.33
N PRO A 152 6.75 21.29 11.65
CA PRO A 152 6.13 22.14 12.67
C PRO A 152 6.61 23.60 12.55
N LYS A 153 5.73 24.54 12.92
CA LYS A 153 6.15 25.93 13.10
C LYS A 153 7.09 26.04 14.29
N SER A 154 8.21 26.72 14.11
CA SER A 154 9.12 27.13 15.20
C SER A 154 8.55 28.31 15.98
#